data_AF-A0A811T9V2-F1
#
_entry.id   AF-A0A811T9V2-F1
#
_cell.length_a   1.000
_cell.length_b   1.000
_cell.length_c   1.000
_cell.angle_alpha   90.00
_cell.angle_beta   90.00
_cell.angle_gamma   90.00
#
_symmetry.space_group_name_H-M   'P 1'
#
loop_
_entity.id
_entity.type
_entity.pdbx_description
1 polymer ?
#
loop_
_entity_poly.entity_id
_entity_poly.type
_entity_poly.pdbx_seq_one_letter_code
_entity_poly.pdbx_strand_id
1 'polypeptide(L)'
;MGISRKALWTELQNARKKVAGALTSGRAIEIKGGNYVLDLKRKFECYNCQHGWEEAFGTGRPETCPACGSVNIRSAHTNRGYAGERHGFRGGE
;
A
#
# COMPACT_ATOMS: atom_id res chain seq x y z
N MET A 1 9.14 -25.69 1.44
CA MET A 1 10.51 -25.76 2.01
C MET A 1 10.63 -24.73 3.12
N GLY A 2 10.95 -25.18 4.33
CA GLY A 2 10.88 -24.39 5.56
C GLY A 2 12.16 -23.60 5.82
N ILE A 3 12.07 -22.28 5.72
CA ILE A 3 13.09 -21.39 6.25
C ILE A 3 12.89 -21.29 7.77
N SER A 4 13.97 -21.36 8.56
CA SER A 4 13.84 -21.16 10.00
C SER A 4 13.51 -19.70 10.31
N ARG A 5 12.72 -19.45 11.38
CA ARG A 5 12.46 -18.09 11.86
C ARG A 5 13.74 -17.29 12.10
N LYS A 6 14.78 -17.96 12.61
CA LYS A 6 16.10 -17.37 12.85
C LYS A 6 16.76 -16.91 11.54
N ALA A 7 16.74 -17.74 10.49
CA ALA A 7 17.32 -17.38 9.20
C ALA A 7 16.61 -16.18 8.57
N LEU A 8 15.27 -16.19 8.56
CA LEU A 8 14.48 -15.05 8.08
C LEU A 8 14.77 -13.77 8.87
N TRP A 9 14.81 -13.88 10.20
CA TRP A 9 15.05 -12.73 11.07
C TRP A 9 16.44 -12.12 10.84
N THR A 10 17.48 -12.95 10.75
CA THR A 10 18.84 -12.49 10.47
C THR A 10 18.91 -11.76 9.13
N GLU A 11 18.31 -12.33 8.08
CA GLU A 11 18.31 -11.70 6.76
C GLU A 11 17.54 -10.37 6.77
N LEU A 12 16.39 -10.31 7.45
CA LEU A 12 15.61 -9.09 7.59
C LEU A 12 16.38 -7.98 8.33
N GLN A 13 17.10 -8.32 9.39
CA GLN A 13 17.93 -7.37 10.14
C GLN A 13 19.08 -6.83 9.27
N ASN A 14 19.73 -7.70 8.50
CA ASN A 14 20.78 -7.30 7.57
C ASN A 14 20.24 -6.36 6.48
N ALA A 15 19.07 -6.66 5.91
CA ALA A 15 18.41 -5.80 4.94
C ALA A 15 18.10 -4.41 5.53
N ARG A 16 17.52 -4.36 6.74
CA ARG A 16 17.22 -3.08 7.43
C ARG A 16 18.46 -2.23 7.67
N LYS A 17 19.58 -2.84 8.08
CA LYS A 17 20.86 -2.12 8.26
C LYS A 17 21.37 -1.52 6.95
N LYS A 18 21.29 -2.26 5.84
CA LYS A 18 21.71 -1.76 4.51
C LYS A 18 20.86 -0.56 4.09
N VAL A 19 19.54 -0.65 4.25
CA VAL A 19 18.61 0.44 3.90
C VAL A 19 18.85 1.65 4.78
N ALA A 20 18.92 1.49 6.10
CA ALA A 20 19.16 2.59 7.03
C ALA A 20 20.50 3.30 6.73
N GLY A 21 21.57 2.53 6.49
CA GLY A 21 22.88 3.08 6.14
C GLY A 21 22.86 3.83 4.81
N ALA A 22 22.14 3.33 3.80
CA ALA A 22 21.99 4.03 2.52
C ALA A 22 21.24 5.36 2.67
N LEU A 23 20.15 5.38 3.44
CA LEU A 23 19.35 6.58 3.69
C LEU A 23 20.12 7.65 4.47
N THR A 24 20.87 7.27 5.51
CA THR A 24 21.61 8.24 6.33
C THR A 24 22.85 8.80 5.64
N SER A 25 23.49 8.02 4.76
CA SER A 25 24.68 8.46 4.01
C SER A 25 24.38 9.00 2.61
N GLY A 26 23.11 9.07 2.21
CA GLY A 26 22.70 9.60 0.90
C GLY A 26 23.12 8.72 -0.29
N ARG A 27 23.19 7.40 -0.13
CA ARG A 27 23.54 6.47 -1.21
C ARG A 27 22.33 6.17 -2.09
N ALA A 28 22.55 6.03 -3.39
CA ALA A 28 21.53 5.53 -4.31
C ALA A 28 21.16 4.07 -3.96
N ILE A 29 19.87 3.77 -3.90
CA ILE A 29 19.35 2.41 -3.67
C ILE A 29 18.87 1.86 -5.00
N GLU A 30 19.51 0.79 -5.46
CA GLU A 30 19.11 0.07 -6.66
C GLU A 30 18.54 -1.30 -6.29
N ILE A 31 17.30 -1.56 -6.70
CA ILE A 31 16.65 -2.86 -6.49
C ILE A 31 16.86 -3.69 -7.76
N LYS A 32 17.71 -4.72 -7.67
CA LYS A 32 18.03 -5.65 -8.76
C LYS A 32 17.77 -7.10 -8.33
N GLY A 33 17.16 -7.88 -9.22
CA GLY A 33 16.87 -9.29 -9.01
C GLY A 33 15.73 -9.57 -8.01
N GLY A 34 15.43 -10.87 -7.84
CA GLY A 34 14.35 -11.35 -6.97
C GLY A 34 12.96 -11.38 -7.62
N ASN A 35 12.01 -12.03 -6.97
CA ASN A 35 10.59 -11.97 -7.33
C ASN A 35 9.93 -10.93 -6.42
N TYR A 36 9.61 -9.77 -6.99
CA TYR A 36 8.92 -8.70 -6.29
C TYR A 36 7.67 -8.32 -7.07
N VAL A 37 6.55 -8.14 -6.36
CA VAL A 37 5.29 -7.70 -6.95
C VAL A 37 5.18 -6.20 -6.70
N LEU A 38 5.35 -5.41 -7.77
CA LEU A 38 4.85 -4.06 -7.79
C LEU A 38 3.40 -4.15 -8.25
N ASP A 39 2.44 -4.01 -7.33
CA ASP A 39 1.05 -3.78 -7.72
C ASP A 39 0.98 -2.37 -8.31
N LEU A 40 1.32 -2.25 -9.60
CA LEU A 40 1.38 -0.97 -10.33
C LEU A 40 -0.02 -0.43 -10.68
N LYS A 41 -1.07 -1.00 -10.08
CA LYS A 41 -2.44 -0.58 -10.26
C LYS A 41 -3.06 -0.19 -8.92
N ARG A 42 -3.54 1.03 -8.81
CA ARG A 42 -4.32 1.52 -7.68
C ARG A 42 -5.77 1.16 -7.94
N LYS A 43 -6.40 0.46 -7.00
CA LYS A 43 -7.82 0.19 -7.07
C LYS A 43 -8.59 1.31 -6.39
N PHE A 44 -9.65 1.77 -7.04
CA PHE A 44 -10.58 2.75 -6.55
C PHE A 44 -11.98 2.16 -6.51
N GLU A 45 -12.80 2.67 -5.60
CA GLU A 45 -14.20 2.27 -5.48
C GLU A 45 -15.05 3.49 -5.14
N CYS A 46 -16.21 3.60 -5.77
CA CYS A 46 -17.18 4.65 -5.47
C CYS A 46 -18.11 4.21 -4.34
N TYR A 47 -18.30 5.05 -3.32
CA TYR A 47 -19.27 4.77 -2.25
C TYR A 47 -20.72 4.81 -2.70
N ASN A 48 -21.03 5.63 -3.72
CA ASN A 48 -22.41 5.88 -4.13
C ASN A 48 -22.97 4.75 -5.01
N CYS A 49 -22.16 4.24 -5.95
CA CYS A 49 -22.58 3.19 -6.88
C CYS A 49 -21.81 1.86 -6.74
N GLN A 50 -20.88 1.76 -5.79
CA GLN A 50 -20.06 0.58 -5.55
C GLN A 50 -19.22 0.12 -6.76
N HIS A 51 -19.05 0.98 -7.76
CA HIS A 51 -18.23 0.69 -8.93
C HIS A 51 -16.76 0.73 -8.54
N GLY A 52 -16.03 -0.37 -8.79
CA GLY A 52 -14.59 -0.49 -8.58
C GLY A 52 -13.82 -0.48 -9.90
N TRP A 53 -12.69 0.24 -9.95
CA TRP A 53 -11.82 0.29 -11.13
C TRP A 53 -10.34 0.38 -10.74
N GLU A 54 -9.45 0.19 -11.71
CA GLU A 54 -8.01 0.18 -11.50
C GLU A 54 -7.34 1.25 -12.38
N GLU A 55 -6.41 2.02 -11.80
CA GLU A 55 -5.59 2.99 -12.54
C GLU A 55 -4.11 2.80 -12.28
N ALA A 56 -3.27 3.17 -13.25
CA ALA A 56 -1.83 3.12 -13.10
C ALA A 56 -1.34 4.13 -12.05
N PHE A 57 -0.20 3.84 -11.40
CA PHE A 57 0.48 4.85 -10.59
C PHE A 57 0.94 6.03 -11.46
N GLY A 58 0.80 7.25 -10.94
CA GLY A 58 1.20 8.49 -11.62
C GLY A 58 0.06 9.29 -12.26
N THR A 59 -1.15 8.73 -12.37
CA THR A 59 -2.33 9.44 -12.92
C THR A 59 -3.03 10.35 -11.91
N GLY A 60 -2.56 10.39 -10.66
CA GLY A 60 -3.16 11.18 -9.58
C GLY A 60 -4.29 10.45 -8.86
N ARG A 61 -5.16 11.21 -8.18
CA ARG A 61 -6.40 10.70 -7.60
C ARG A 61 -7.54 11.03 -8.58
N PRO A 62 -8.42 10.07 -8.93
CA PRO A 62 -9.55 10.35 -9.81
C PRO A 62 -10.46 11.39 -9.18
N GLU A 63 -10.92 12.37 -9.96
CA GLU A 63 -11.82 13.42 -9.49
C GLU A 63 -13.27 12.93 -9.38
N THR A 64 -13.70 12.07 -10.32
CA THR A 64 -15.08 11.59 -10.44
C THR A 64 -15.15 10.10 -10.75
N CYS A 65 -16.18 9.44 -10.26
CA CYS A 65 -16.48 8.05 -10.59
C CYS A 65 -16.91 7.92 -12.06
N PRO A 66 -16.33 7.01 -12.85
CA PRO A 66 -16.67 6.84 -14.26
C PRO A 66 -18.11 6.32 -14.48
N ALA A 67 -18.72 5.70 -13.46
CA ALA A 67 -20.06 5.12 -13.58
C ALA A 67 -21.20 6.07 -13.15
N CYS A 68 -20.95 7.02 -12.24
CA CYS A 68 -22.02 7.86 -11.68
C CYS A 68 -21.65 9.34 -11.52
N GLY A 69 -20.43 9.76 -11.87
CA GLY A 69 -19.96 11.13 -11.71
C GLY A 69 -19.74 11.59 -10.25
N SER A 70 -19.97 10.74 -9.26
CA SER A 70 -19.76 11.09 -7.85
C SER A 70 -18.27 11.29 -7.53
N VAL A 71 -17.98 12.28 -6.68
CA VAL A 71 -16.64 12.53 -6.11
C VAL A 71 -16.32 11.65 -4.89
N ASN A 72 -17.30 10.87 -4.42
CA ASN A 72 -17.18 10.05 -3.21
C ASN A 72 -16.44 8.72 -3.50
N ILE A 73 -15.14 8.83 -3.76
CA ILE A 73 -14.26 7.75 -4.20
C ILE A 73 -13.30 7.37 -3.07
N ARG A 74 -13.13 6.07 -2.80
CA ARG A 74 -12.11 5.53 -1.90
C ARG A 74 -11.02 4.80 -2.67
N SER A 75 -9.79 4.86 -2.18
CA SER A 75 -8.73 3.96 -2.60
C SER A 75 -8.92 2.60 -1.91
N ALA A 76 -9.27 1.58 -2.67
CA ALA A 76 -9.36 0.20 -2.20
C ALA A 76 -7.96 -0.43 -2.29
N HIS A 77 -7.02 0.02 -1.46
CA HIS A 77 -5.72 -0.64 -1.38
C HIS A 77 -5.93 -2.12 -0.99
N THR A 78 -5.46 -3.04 -1.84
CA THR A 78 -5.52 -4.49 -1.62
C THR A 78 -4.67 -4.95 -0.44
N ASN A 79 -3.81 -4.08 0.09
CA ASN A 79 -3.07 -4.34 1.31
C ASN A 79 -3.89 -3.88 2.51
N ARG A 80 -4.71 -4.79 3.08
CA ARG A 80 -5.29 -4.66 4.42
C ARG A 80 -4.19 -4.73 5.49
N GLY A 81 -3.24 -3.79 5.44
CA GLY A 81 -2.31 -3.50 6.51
C GLY A 81 -2.77 -2.23 7.21
N TYR A 82 -3.43 -2.39 8.36
CA TYR A 82 -3.62 -1.34 9.38
C TYR A 82 -4.32 -0.05 8.92
N ALA A 83 -5.47 -0.14 8.24
CA ALA A 83 -6.46 0.93 8.32
C ALA A 83 -7.32 0.62 9.54
N GLY A 84 -6.97 1.21 10.69
CA GLY A 84 -7.66 0.97 11.96
C GLY A 84 -9.16 1.18 11.83
N GLU A 85 -9.93 0.20 12.33
CA GLU A 85 -11.34 0.36 12.65
C GLU A 85 -11.50 1.67 13.45
N ARG A 86 -12.08 2.70 12.81
CA ARG A 86 -12.57 3.87 13.53
C ARG A 86 -13.79 3.41 14.32
N HIS A 87 -13.59 2.94 15.54
CA HIS A 87 -14.67 2.82 16.51
C HIS A 87 -15.23 4.24 16.73
N GLY A 88 -16.39 4.50 16.13
CA GLY A 88 -17.12 5.74 16.34
C GLY A 88 -17.42 5.89 17.83
N PHE A 89 -16.89 6.95 18.43
CA PHE A 89 -17.23 7.36 19.79
C PHE A 89 -18.68 7.85 19.76
N ARG A 90 -19.62 6.96 20.10
CA ARG A 90 -21.02 7.33 20.30
C ARG A 90 -21.10 7.91 21.72
N GLY A 91 -20.98 9.23 21.81
CA GLY A 91 -21.26 9.96 23.05
C GLY A 91 -22.67 9.60 23.51
N GLY A 92 -22.75 9.01 24.70
CA GLY A 92 -24.00 8.86 25.44
C GLY A 92 -24.31 10.17 26.15
N GLU A 93 -25.60 10.49 26.16
CA GLU A 93 -26.23 11.53 26.98
C GLU A 93 -26.12 11.19 28.48
#